data_AF-A0A931T5A3-F1
#
_entry.id   AF-A0A931T5A3-F1
#
_cell.length_a   1.000
_cell.length_b   1.000
_cell.length_c   1.000
_cell.angle_alpha   90.00
_cell.angle_beta   90.00
_cell.angle_gamma   90.00
#
_symmetry.space_group_name_H-M   'P 1'
#
loop_
_entity.id
_entity.type
_entity.pdbx_description
1 polymer ?
#
loop_
_entity_poly.entity_id
_entity_poly.type
_entity_poly.pdbx_seq_one_letter_code
_entity_poly.pdbx_strand_id
1 'polypeptide(L)'
;MMTEQRSDTSFRGLGWACSGVLTRRDAENLRRFNVVTLAWAMMFVASTLAIVRFGAKGLTGWALATATLLLGVVAMALYVKFLRAADELLRKIHVEALGLGFGASIVFMLFWRLCERLGAPKLDVVDPVLVMVLFWAAGQYIGLRRYRGESGE
;
A
#
# COMPACT_ATOMS: atom_id res chain seq x y z
N MET A 1 -54.42 14.40 4.39
CA MET A 1 -53.35 13.52 4.88
C MET A 1 -52.40 13.24 3.71
N MET A 2 -51.75 14.24 3.12
CA MET A 2 -50.53 14.94 3.58
C MET A 2 -49.42 13.99 4.03
N THR A 3 -48.62 13.65 3.02
CA THR A 3 -47.31 13.00 2.99
C THR A 3 -46.29 13.75 3.83
N GLU A 4 -45.65 13.07 4.80
CA GLU A 4 -44.44 13.59 5.45
C GLU A 4 -43.21 12.87 4.88
N GLN A 5 -42.66 13.52 3.86
CA GLN A 5 -41.37 13.24 3.24
C GLN A 5 -40.29 13.87 4.14
N ARG A 6 -39.65 13.08 5.02
CA ARG A 6 -38.48 13.56 5.76
C ARG A 6 -37.22 13.38 4.90
N SER A 7 -36.81 14.49 4.30
CA SER A 7 -35.56 14.66 3.57
C SER A 7 -34.36 14.63 4.53
N ASP A 8 -33.65 13.51 4.61
CA ASP A 8 -32.26 13.50 5.10
C ASP A 8 -31.29 13.71 3.93
N THR A 9 -31.29 14.93 3.42
CA THR A 9 -30.16 15.47 2.65
C THR A 9 -29.11 15.96 3.62
N SER A 10 -28.20 15.09 4.04
CA SER A 10 -27.01 15.48 4.81
C SER A 10 -25.77 14.73 4.30
N PHE A 11 -24.80 15.53 3.83
CA PHE A 11 -23.40 15.18 3.61
C PHE A 11 -23.03 14.17 2.51
N ARG A 12 -23.27 14.58 1.25
CA ARG A 12 -22.40 14.20 0.12
C ARG A 12 -21.12 15.05 0.16
N GLY A 13 -20.14 14.64 0.97
CA GLY A 13 -18.83 15.28 1.04
C GLY A 13 -17.73 14.23 1.13
N LEU A 14 -17.02 14.01 0.01
CA LEU A 14 -15.74 13.28 -0.07
C LEU A 14 -15.66 11.88 0.60
N GLY A 15 -16.75 11.11 0.57
CA GLY A 15 -16.71 9.71 1.00
C GLY A 15 -16.09 8.82 -0.07
N TRP A 16 -14.78 8.55 0.03
CA TRP A 16 -14.22 7.29 -0.49
C TRP A 16 -14.92 6.16 0.26
N ALA A 17 -16.05 5.71 -0.28
CA ALA A 17 -17.02 4.86 0.40
C ALA A 17 -16.46 3.45 0.66
N CYS A 18 -15.81 3.26 1.80
CA CYS A 18 -15.55 1.96 2.41
C CYS A 18 -16.83 1.29 2.97
N SER A 19 -17.98 1.35 2.28
CA SER A 19 -19.26 0.94 2.89
C SER A 19 -20.01 -0.22 2.23
N GLY A 20 -19.52 -0.75 1.09
CA GLY A 20 -20.15 -1.94 0.47
C GLY A 20 -19.38 -3.24 0.68
N VAL A 21 -18.05 -3.18 0.73
CA VAL A 21 -17.18 -4.37 0.64
C VAL A 21 -16.43 -4.67 1.93
N LEU A 22 -16.14 -3.67 2.77
CA LEU A 22 -15.33 -3.86 3.98
C LEU A 22 -16.19 -3.99 5.22
N THR A 23 -15.91 -5.01 6.05
CA THR A 23 -16.44 -5.03 7.42
C THR A 23 -15.81 -3.91 8.25
N ARG A 24 -16.49 -3.48 9.32
CA ARG A 24 -15.96 -2.46 10.25
C ARG A 24 -14.60 -2.85 10.84
N ARG A 25 -14.37 -4.14 11.06
CA ARG A 25 -13.12 -4.70 11.58
C ARG A 25 -11.98 -4.58 10.55
N ASP A 26 -12.27 -4.84 9.28
CA ASP A 26 -11.29 -4.74 8.20
C ASP A 26 -10.88 -3.30 7.95
N ALA A 27 -11.86 -2.38 7.98
CA ALA A 27 -11.59 -0.95 7.88
C ALA A 27 -10.67 -0.44 9.01
N GLU A 28 -10.87 -0.91 10.24
CA GLU A 28 -10.01 -0.52 11.37
C GLU A 28 -8.59 -1.08 11.24
N ASN A 29 -8.45 -2.36 10.88
CA ASN A 29 -7.15 -3.00 10.66
C ASN A 29 -6.39 -2.35 9.49
N LEU A 30 -7.08 -2.07 8.39
CA LEU A 30 -6.53 -1.39 7.23
C LEU A 30 -6.09 0.04 7.56
N ARG A 31 -6.89 0.77 8.35
CA ARG A 31 -6.52 2.12 8.83
C ARG A 31 -5.24 2.08 9.67
N ARG A 32 -5.13 1.12 10.60
CA ARG A 32 -3.91 0.94 11.42
C ARG A 32 -2.69 0.65 10.55
N PHE A 33 -2.82 -0.28 9.59
CA PHE A 33 -1.78 -0.55 8.62
C PHE A 33 -1.39 0.72 7.85
N ASN A 34 -2.35 1.44 7.28
CA ASN A 34 -2.07 2.64 6.49
C ASN A 34 -1.38 3.74 7.30
N VAL A 35 -1.80 3.98 8.55
CA VAL A 35 -1.17 4.98 9.43
C VAL A 35 0.28 4.60 9.72
N VAL A 36 0.56 3.34 10.04
CA VAL A 36 1.92 2.88 10.33
C VAL A 36 2.78 2.87 9.07
N THR A 37 2.23 2.47 7.92
CA THR A 37 2.92 2.54 6.61
C THR A 37 3.25 3.98 6.23
N LEU A 38 2.35 4.93 6.47
CA LEU A 38 2.61 6.34 6.24
C LEU A 38 3.72 6.86 7.17
N ALA A 39 3.65 6.52 8.45
CA ALA A 39 4.70 6.85 9.41
C ALA A 39 6.06 6.26 9.00
N TRP A 40 6.06 5.01 8.50
CA TRP A 40 7.25 4.36 7.97
C TRP A 40 7.81 5.07 6.74
N ALA A 41 6.97 5.42 5.77
CA ALA A 41 7.38 6.17 4.58
C ALA A 41 7.99 7.53 4.95
N MET A 42 7.35 8.27 5.87
CA MET A 42 7.90 9.53 6.39
C MET A 42 9.23 9.33 7.11
N MET A 43 9.36 8.27 7.91
CA MET A 43 10.60 7.94 8.62
C MET A 43 11.73 7.56 7.66
N PHE A 44 11.42 6.83 6.59
CA PHE A 44 12.39 6.51 5.53
C PHE A 44 12.89 7.78 4.84
N VAL A 45 11.99 8.67 4.41
CA VAL A 45 12.36 9.95 3.78
C VAL A 45 13.17 10.81 4.75
N ALA A 46 12.75 10.94 6.01
CA ALA A 46 13.46 11.70 7.02
C ALA A 46 14.87 11.12 7.30
N SER A 47 14.98 9.80 7.37
CA SER A 47 16.27 9.11 7.57
C SER A 47 17.20 9.30 6.37
N THR A 48 16.68 9.21 5.15
CA THR A 48 17.44 9.49 3.92
C THR A 48 17.94 10.93 3.90
N LEU A 49 17.09 11.91 4.22
CA LEU A 49 17.50 13.31 4.30
C LEU A 49 18.56 13.52 5.40
N ALA A 50 18.36 12.96 6.59
CA ALA A 50 19.31 13.06 7.69
C ALA A 50 20.69 12.49 7.33
N ILE A 51 20.73 11.31 6.70
CA ILE A 51 21.97 10.61 6.36
C ILE A 51 22.66 11.28 5.17
N VAL A 52 21.92 11.52 4.08
CA VAL A 52 22.50 11.99 2.80
C VAL A 52 22.72 13.50 2.81
N ARG A 53 21.74 14.29 3.28
CA ARG A 53 21.79 15.75 3.19
C ARG A 53 22.41 16.41 4.42
N PHE A 54 22.20 15.86 5.60
CA PHE A 54 22.72 16.40 6.87
C PHE A 54 23.93 15.64 7.42
N GLY A 55 24.35 14.55 6.76
CA GLY A 55 25.56 13.81 7.11
C GLY A 55 25.48 13.05 8.44
N ALA A 56 24.28 12.69 8.90
CA ALA A 56 24.11 11.85 10.08
C ALA A 56 24.78 10.47 9.86
N LYS A 57 25.89 10.24 10.56
CA LYS A 57 26.74 9.03 10.44
C LYS A 57 27.04 8.45 11.83
N GLY A 58 27.63 7.26 11.85
CA GLY A 58 27.93 6.57 13.10
C GLY A 58 26.66 6.14 13.82
N LEU A 59 26.62 6.32 15.15
CA LEU A 59 25.51 5.83 15.98
C LEU A 59 24.15 6.40 15.57
N THR A 60 24.08 7.70 15.22
CA THR A 60 22.82 8.36 14.83
C THR A 60 22.29 7.82 13.51
N GLY A 61 23.15 7.64 12.51
CA GLY A 61 22.77 7.03 11.22
C GLY A 61 22.26 5.59 11.39
N TRP A 62 22.96 4.77 12.19
CA TRP A 62 22.52 3.42 12.51
C TRP A 62 21.20 3.38 13.28
N ALA A 63 21.00 4.30 14.24
CA ALA A 63 19.75 4.40 14.99
C ALA A 63 18.56 4.76 14.06
N LEU A 64 18.74 5.70 13.14
CA LEU A 64 17.72 6.08 12.14
C LEU A 64 17.38 4.92 11.19
N ALA A 65 18.41 4.24 10.67
CA ALA A 65 18.22 3.08 9.81
C ALA A 65 17.49 1.94 10.54
N THR A 66 17.89 1.65 11.78
CA THR A 66 17.26 0.61 12.62
C THR A 66 15.82 0.96 12.96
N ALA A 67 15.54 2.22 13.33
CA ALA A 67 14.18 2.67 13.62
C ALA A 67 13.28 2.58 12.38
N THR A 68 13.80 2.94 11.20
CA THR A 68 13.10 2.78 9.92
C THR A 68 12.79 1.32 9.62
N LEU A 69 13.76 0.41 9.84
CA LEU A 69 13.57 -1.03 9.68
C LEU A 69 12.48 -1.55 10.62
N LEU A 70 12.55 -1.22 11.92
CA LEU A 70 11.58 -1.67 12.91
C LEU A 70 10.17 -1.22 12.56
N LEU A 71 10.01 0.03 12.12
CA LEU A 71 8.71 0.56 11.72
C LEU A 71 8.15 -0.16 10.48
N GLY A 72 9.02 -0.52 9.53
CA GLY A 72 8.67 -1.37 8.39
C GLY A 72 8.23 -2.78 8.80
N VAL A 73 8.93 -3.40 9.77
CA VAL A 73 8.54 -4.70 10.33
C VAL A 73 7.17 -4.63 10.99
N VAL A 74 6.89 -3.57 11.75
CA VAL A 74 5.57 -3.35 12.38
C VAL A 74 4.48 -3.16 11.31
N ALA A 75 4.76 -2.36 10.27
CA ALA A 75 3.83 -2.19 9.15
C ALA A 75 3.51 -3.54 8.48
N MET A 76 4.52 -4.36 8.21
CA MET A 76 4.36 -5.70 7.64
C MET A 76 3.54 -6.62 8.57
N ALA A 77 3.82 -6.63 9.87
CA ALA A 77 3.07 -7.43 10.83
C ALA A 77 1.57 -7.03 10.87
N LEU A 78 1.27 -5.73 10.81
CA LEU A 78 -0.10 -5.22 10.71
C LEU A 78 -0.78 -5.60 9.39
N TYR A 79 -0.03 -5.57 8.28
CA TYR A 79 -0.55 -6.02 6.98
C TYR A 79 -0.91 -7.49 6.99
N VAL A 80 -0.04 -8.35 7.50
CA VAL A 80 -0.31 -9.79 7.64
C VAL A 80 -1.51 -10.03 8.56
N LYS A 81 -1.61 -9.29 9.66
CA LYS A 81 -2.77 -9.36 10.56
C LYS A 81 -4.06 -8.94 9.86
N PHE A 82 -4.02 -7.88 9.05
CA PHE A 82 -5.14 -7.46 8.22
C PHE A 82 -5.53 -8.56 7.22
N LEU A 83 -4.60 -9.11 6.45
CA LEU A 83 -4.90 -10.17 5.47
C LEU A 83 -5.49 -11.44 6.09
N ARG A 84 -5.11 -11.78 7.32
CA ARG A 84 -5.66 -12.93 8.05
C ARG A 84 -7.07 -12.68 8.61
N ALA A 85 -7.39 -11.42 8.89
CA ALA A 85 -8.67 -11.02 9.44
C ALA A 85 -9.70 -10.63 8.36
N ALA A 86 -9.20 -10.27 7.17
CA ALA A 86 -10.01 -9.91 6.01
C ALA A 86 -10.92 -11.07 5.59
N ASP A 87 -12.10 -10.72 5.09
CA ASP A 87 -12.97 -11.67 4.41
C ASP A 87 -12.28 -12.31 3.20
N GLU A 88 -12.85 -13.40 2.69
CA GLU A 88 -12.24 -14.18 1.60
C GLU A 88 -12.05 -13.36 0.32
N LEU A 89 -12.99 -12.48 0.01
CA LEU A 89 -12.99 -11.69 -1.21
C LEU A 89 -11.91 -10.60 -1.17
N LEU A 90 -11.84 -9.84 -0.08
CA LEU A 90 -10.84 -8.83 0.15
C LEU A 90 -9.45 -9.45 0.24
N ARG A 91 -9.30 -10.55 1.00
CA ARG A 91 -8.04 -11.30 1.06
C ARG A 91 -7.59 -11.74 -0.33
N LYS A 92 -8.51 -12.25 -1.17
CA LYS A 92 -8.21 -12.63 -2.54
C LYS A 92 -7.74 -11.44 -3.38
N ILE A 93 -8.43 -10.31 -3.35
CA ILE A 93 -8.03 -9.08 -4.06
C ILE A 93 -6.60 -8.67 -3.68
N HIS A 94 -6.29 -8.63 -2.37
CA HIS A 94 -4.97 -8.22 -1.91
C HIS A 94 -3.87 -9.22 -2.29
N VAL A 95 -4.13 -10.52 -2.23
CA VAL A 95 -3.16 -11.57 -2.59
C VAL A 95 -2.92 -11.59 -4.10
N GLU A 96 -3.96 -11.47 -4.92
CA GLU A 96 -3.83 -11.36 -6.38
C GLU A 96 -3.04 -10.10 -6.76
N ALA A 97 -3.35 -8.98 -6.13
CA ALA A 97 -2.61 -7.73 -6.34
C ALA A 97 -1.12 -7.85 -5.94
N LEU A 98 -0.81 -8.57 -4.84
CA LEU A 98 0.59 -8.86 -4.46
C LEU A 98 1.29 -9.71 -5.51
N GLY A 99 0.60 -10.74 -6.03
CA GLY A 99 1.13 -11.58 -7.11
C GLY A 99 1.42 -10.77 -8.38
N LEU A 100 0.51 -9.87 -8.77
CA LEU A 100 0.71 -8.96 -9.90
C LEU A 100 1.90 -8.03 -9.70
N GLY A 101 1.99 -7.38 -8.53
CA GLY A 101 3.12 -6.50 -8.20
C GLY A 101 4.45 -7.25 -8.22
N PHE A 102 4.51 -8.39 -7.54
CA PHE A 102 5.71 -9.22 -7.47
C PHE A 102 6.15 -9.73 -8.85
N GLY A 103 5.22 -10.27 -9.64
CA GLY A 103 5.50 -10.77 -10.98
C GLY A 103 5.98 -9.65 -11.91
N ALA A 104 5.31 -8.49 -11.90
CA ALA A 104 5.71 -7.34 -12.71
C ALA A 104 7.13 -6.86 -12.36
N SER A 105 7.47 -6.78 -11.07
CA SER A 105 8.81 -6.41 -10.62
C SER A 105 9.88 -7.40 -11.06
N ILE A 106 9.63 -8.71 -11.01
CA ILE A 106 10.58 -9.72 -11.48
C ILE A 106 10.82 -9.57 -12.98
N VAL A 107 9.74 -9.48 -13.77
CA VAL A 107 9.84 -9.32 -15.22
C VAL A 107 10.63 -8.05 -15.55
N PHE A 108 10.33 -6.95 -14.87
CA PHE A 108 11.05 -5.68 -15.03
C PHE A 108 12.53 -5.78 -14.65
N MET A 109 12.86 -6.39 -13.50
CA MET A 109 14.25 -6.56 -13.07
C MET A 109 15.06 -7.40 -14.07
N LEU A 110 14.50 -8.51 -14.53
CA LEU A 110 15.18 -9.38 -15.50
C LEU A 110 15.37 -8.68 -16.85
N PHE A 111 14.34 -7.97 -17.32
CA PHE A 111 14.43 -7.17 -18.53
C PHE A 111 15.49 -6.07 -18.40
N TRP A 112 15.44 -5.28 -17.33
CA TRP A 112 16.40 -4.19 -17.12
C TRP A 112 17.83 -4.70 -16.98
N ARG A 113 18.01 -5.86 -16.34
CA ARG A 113 19.32 -6.50 -16.24
C ARG A 113 19.90 -6.83 -17.63
N LEU A 114 19.09 -7.18 -18.62
CA LEU A 114 19.55 -7.34 -20.00
C LEU A 114 19.91 -6.00 -20.63
N CYS A 115 19.11 -4.95 -20.39
CA CYS A 115 19.43 -3.59 -20.84
C CYS A 115 20.78 -3.10 -20.28
N GLU A 116 21.10 -3.40 -19.01
CA GLU A 116 22.41 -3.08 -18.42
C GLU A 116 23.56 -3.77 -19.17
N ARG A 117 23.35 -5.00 -19.65
CA ARG A 117 24.35 -5.71 -20.49
C ARG A 117 24.53 -5.07 -21.87
N LEU A 118 23.53 -4.33 -22.34
CA LEU A 118 23.56 -3.58 -23.59
C LEU A 118 24.08 -2.14 -23.41
N GLY A 119 24.51 -1.76 -22.20
CA GLY A 119 25.08 -0.44 -21.90
C GLY A 119 24.12 0.56 -21.25
N ALA A 120 22.93 0.14 -20.84
CA ALA A 120 22.02 0.98 -20.05
C ALA A 120 22.59 1.26 -18.64
N PRO A 121 22.20 2.37 -17.98
CA PRO A 121 22.64 2.69 -16.63
C PRO A 121 22.16 1.65 -15.61
N LYS A 122 22.96 1.50 -14.54
CA LYS A 122 22.63 0.60 -13.43
C LYS A 122 21.42 1.12 -12.67
N LEU A 123 20.50 0.22 -12.39
CA LEU A 123 19.30 0.51 -11.62
C LEU A 123 19.60 0.51 -10.12
N ASP A 124 18.92 1.38 -9.34
CA ASP A 124 18.98 1.33 -7.88
C ASP A 124 18.13 0.15 -7.36
N VAL A 125 18.46 -0.33 -6.16
CA VAL A 125 17.74 -1.43 -5.49
C VAL A 125 16.28 -1.05 -5.19
N VAL A 126 15.98 0.25 -5.08
CA VAL A 126 14.63 0.75 -4.78
C VAL A 126 13.75 0.85 -6.04
N ASP A 127 14.31 0.96 -7.24
CA ASP A 127 13.51 1.19 -8.46
C ASP A 127 12.53 0.04 -8.78
N PRO A 128 12.89 -1.26 -8.64
CA PRO A 128 11.93 -2.35 -8.81
C PRO A 128 10.78 -2.34 -7.79
N VAL A 129 11.00 -1.74 -6.62
CA VAL A 129 9.96 -1.61 -5.58
C VAL A 129 8.89 -0.64 -6.05
N LEU A 130 9.23 0.42 -6.78
CA LEU A 130 8.25 1.34 -7.37
C LEU A 130 7.35 0.61 -8.37
N VAL A 131 7.93 -0.22 -9.24
CA VAL A 131 7.16 -1.05 -10.17
C VAL A 131 6.22 -1.98 -9.41
N MET A 132 6.70 -2.58 -8.31
CA MET A 132 5.90 -3.46 -7.46
C MET A 132 4.68 -2.73 -6.90
N VAL A 133 4.90 -1.55 -6.33
CA VAL A 133 3.86 -0.74 -5.68
C VAL A 133 2.83 -0.27 -6.71
N LEU A 134 3.26 0.14 -7.90
CA LEU A 134 2.34 0.57 -8.97
C LEU A 134 1.42 -0.56 -9.42
N PHE A 135 1.98 -1.74 -9.70
CA PHE A 135 1.19 -2.89 -10.14
C PHE A 135 0.35 -3.48 -9.00
N TRP A 136 0.83 -3.44 -7.77
CA TRP A 136 0.06 -3.82 -6.58
C TRP A 136 -1.13 -2.88 -6.37
N ALA A 137 -0.93 -1.56 -6.44
CA ALA A 137 -2.01 -0.58 -6.33
C ALA A 137 -3.03 -0.72 -7.47
N ALA A 138 -2.55 -0.91 -8.70
CA ALA A 138 -3.41 -1.15 -9.87
C ALA A 138 -4.23 -2.44 -9.70
N GLY A 139 -3.61 -3.54 -9.26
CA GLY A 139 -4.27 -4.81 -9.01
C GLY A 139 -5.38 -4.70 -7.98
N GLN A 140 -5.14 -3.97 -6.88
CA GLN A 140 -6.19 -3.72 -5.89
C GLN A 140 -7.33 -2.86 -6.43
N TYR A 141 -7.01 -1.79 -7.17
CA TYR A 141 -8.02 -0.92 -7.75
C TYR A 141 -8.93 -1.68 -8.74
N ILE A 142 -8.34 -2.51 -9.61
CA ILE A 142 -9.09 -3.34 -10.55
C ILE A 142 -9.94 -4.37 -9.82
N GLY A 143 -9.37 -5.07 -8.82
CA GLY A 143 -10.10 -6.04 -8.01
C GLY A 143 -11.31 -5.43 -7.31
N LEU A 144 -11.13 -4.28 -6.66
CA LEU A 144 -12.21 -3.55 -6.00
C LEU A 144 -13.31 -3.11 -6.97
N ARG A 145 -12.95 -2.68 -8.19
CA ARG A 145 -13.95 -2.30 -9.20
C ARG A 145 -14.75 -3.48 -9.71
N ARG A 146 -14.12 -4.64 -9.91
CA ARG A 146 -14.77 -5.85 -10.40
C ARG A 146 -15.83 -6.36 -9.42
N TYR A 147 -15.47 -6.50 -8.14
CA TYR A 147 -16.35 -7.09 -7.13
C TYR A 147 -17.43 -6.15 -6.58
N ARG A 148 -17.29 -4.83 -6.78
CA ARG A 148 -18.36 -3.87 -6.50
C ARG A 148 -19.52 -3.92 -7.49
N GLY A 149 -19.31 -4.46 -8.69
CA GLY A 149 -20.37 -4.60 -9.71
C GLY A 149 -21.32 -5.76 -9.45
N GLU A 150 -20.88 -6.81 -8.76
CA GLU A 150 -21.63 -8.06 -8.55
C GLU A 150 -22.55 -8.05 -7.31
N SER A 151 -22.46 -7.02 -6.46
CA SER A 151 -23.22 -6.90 -5.20
C SER A 151 -24.41 -5.92 -5.30
N GLY A 152 -24.78 -5.53 -6.52
CA GLY A 152 -25.85 -4.57 -6.81
C GLY A 152 -27.04 -5.13 -7.61
N GLU A 153 -27.13 -6.46 -7.79
CA GLU A 153 -28.29 -7.14 -8.38
C GLU A 153 -29.05 -7.95 -7.32
#